data_AF-A0A8J3XBD4-F1
#
_entry.id   AF-A0A8J3XBD4-F1
#
_cell.length_a   1.000
_cell.length_b   1.000
_cell.length_c   1.000
_cell.angle_alpha   90.00
_cell.angle_beta   90.00
_cell.angle_gamma   90.00
#
_symmetry.space_group_name_H-M   'P 1'
#
loop_
_entity.id
_entity.type
_entity.pdbx_description
1 polymer ?
#
loop_
_entity_poly.entity_id
_entity_poly.type
_entity_poly.pdbx_seq_one_letter_code
_entity_poly.pdbx_strand_id
1 'polypeptide(L)' 'MSLPYPLGPEFEYVEEGVRILWLLPITAGEADMTTRAGIDVFEELMETQGVNFLDPRRPSVA' A
#
# COMPACT_ATOMS: atom_id res chain seq x y z
N MET A 1 -3.95 5.17 11.52
CA MET A 1 -5.18 4.43 11.19
C MET A 1 -5.28 4.43 9.69
N SER A 2 -4.74 3.38 9.05
CA SER A 2 -4.76 3.21 7.60
C SER A 2 -6.20 2.97 7.16
N LEU A 3 -6.79 3.99 6.54
CA LEU A 3 -8.04 3.84 5.80
C LEU A 3 -7.72 2.97 4.59
N PRO A 4 -8.56 1.97 4.24
CA PRO A 4 -8.17 1.02 3.22
C PRO A 4 -8.36 1.64 1.84
N TYR A 5 -7.25 1.83 1.15
CA TYR A 5 -7.23 2.29 -0.23
C TYR A 5 -7.41 1.12 -1.20
N PRO A 6 -8.02 1.34 -2.38
CA PRO A 6 -8.89 2.45 -2.78
C PRO A 6 -10.38 2.24 -2.46
N LEU A 7 -10.77 1.12 -1.83
CA LEU A 7 -12.16 0.65 -1.83
C LEU A 7 -12.89 0.72 -0.47
N GLY A 8 -12.24 1.14 0.61
CA GLY A 8 -12.91 1.32 1.90
C GLY A 8 -13.11 0.01 2.70
N PRO A 9 -13.36 0.12 4.02
CA PRO A 9 -13.43 -1.04 4.92
C PRO A 9 -14.64 -1.93 4.62
N GLU A 10 -15.69 -1.36 4.01
CA GLU A 10 -16.85 -2.08 3.51
C GLU A 10 -16.48 -3.09 2.43
N PHE A 11 -15.40 -2.85 1.68
CA PHE A 11 -14.92 -3.77 0.65
C PHE A 11 -13.93 -4.82 1.21
N GLU A 12 -13.29 -4.52 2.33
CA GLU A 12 -12.32 -5.43 2.95
C GLU A 12 -12.99 -6.67 3.57
N TYR A 13 -14.18 -6.51 4.14
CA TYR A 13 -14.88 -7.57 4.86
C TYR A 13 -16.11 -8.04 4.10
N VAL A 14 -16.12 -9.31 3.71
CA VAL A 14 -17.32 -9.97 3.17
C VAL A 14 -17.98 -10.75 4.31
N GLU A 15 -19.32 -10.80 4.30
CA GLU A 15 -20.06 -11.73 5.16
C GLU A 15 -19.49 -13.15 4.99
N GLU A 16 -19.43 -13.94 6.07
CA GLU A 16 -18.80 -15.28 6.12
C GLU A 16 -17.28 -15.32 6.42
N GLY A 17 -16.68 -14.19 6.83
CA GLY A 17 -15.31 -14.19 7.39
C GLY A 17 -14.19 -14.18 6.35
N VAL A 18 -14.51 -13.78 5.13
CA VAL A 18 -13.54 -13.59 4.05
C VAL A 18 -13.03 -12.15 4.05
N ARG A 19 -11.72 -11.97 3.84
CA ARG A 19 -11.08 -10.65 3.68
C ARG A 19 -10.58 -10.46 2.26
N ILE A 20 -10.89 -9.30 1.68
CA ILE A 20 -10.38 -8.86 0.38
C ILE A 20 -9.25 -7.87 0.63
N LEU A 21 -8.04 -8.23 0.22
CA LEU A 21 -6.84 -7.41 0.39
C LEU A 21 -6.41 -6.80 -0.94
N TRP A 22 -5.93 -5.56 -0.87
CA TRP A 22 -5.38 -4.88 -2.04
C TRP A 22 -3.91 -5.28 -2.25
N LEU A 23 -3.60 -5.80 -3.43
CA LEU A 23 -2.24 -6.03 -3.87
C LEU A 23 -1.70 -4.78 -4.57
N LEU A 24 -0.80 -4.07 -3.90
CA LEU A 24 -0.13 -2.90 -4.42
C LEU A 24 1.23 -3.29 -5.04
N PRO A 25 1.49 -2.95 -6.32
CA PRO A 25 2.82 -3.12 -6.90
C PRO A 25 3.85 -2.21 -6.22
N ILE A 26 4.95 -2.82 -5.78
CA ILE A 26 6.08 -2.13 -5.17
C ILE A 26 7.38 -2.41 -5.93
N THR A 27 8.34 -1.49 -5.85
CA THR A 27 9.68 -1.68 -6.40
C THR A 27 10.52 -2.58 -5.49
N ALA A 28 11.64 -3.11 -6.00
CA ALA A 28 12.57 -3.90 -5.19
C ALA A 28 13.17 -3.06 -4.03
N GLY A 29 13.38 -1.76 -4.23
CA GLY A 29 13.88 -0.85 -3.18
C GLY A 29 12.86 -0.64 -2.07
N GLU A 30 11.57 -0.55 -2.41
CA GLU A 30 10.48 -0.46 -1.45
C GLU A 30 10.30 -1.75 -0.65
N ALA A 31 10.45 -2.91 -1.29
CA ALA A 31 10.45 -4.21 -0.59
C ALA A 31 11.60 -4.34 0.42
N ASP A 32 12.80 -3.88 0.06
CA ASP A 32 13.94 -3.85 0.97
C ASP A 32 13.75 -2.84 2.12
N MET A 33 13.24 -1.65 1.80
CA MET A 33 12.93 -0.62 2.81
C MET A 33 11.89 -1.11 3.81
N THR A 34 10.77 -1.68 3.36
CA THR A 34 9.73 -2.23 4.25
C THR A 34 10.25 -3.33 5.16
N THR A 35 11.18 -4.15 4.66
CA THR A 35 11.86 -5.18 5.46
C THR A 35 12.75 -4.56 6.56
N ARG A 36 13.46 -3.47 6.25
CA ARG A 36 14.42 -2.83 7.17
C ARG A 36 13.78 -1.85 8.16
N ALA A 37 12.81 -1.06 7.71
CA ALA A 37 12.26 0.09 8.43
C ALA A 37 10.79 -0.11 8.85
N GLY A 38 10.15 -1.19 8.41
CA GLY A 38 8.74 -1.46 8.65
C GLY A 38 7.82 -0.86 7.58
N ILE A 39 6.57 -1.33 7.57
CA ILE A 39 5.55 -0.92 6.58
C ILE A 39 5.08 0.52 6.80
N ASP A 40 5.03 0.99 8.04
CA ASP A 40 4.53 2.33 8.38
C ASP A 40 5.32 3.45 7.68
N VAL A 41 6.65 3.28 7.57
CA VAL A 41 7.54 4.23 6.85
C VAL A 41 7.20 4.27 5.36
N PHE A 42 6.91 3.12 4.76
CA PHE A 42 6.50 3.04 3.37
C PHE A 42 5.14 3.72 3.15
N GLU A 43 4.18 3.49 4.05
CA GLU A 43 2.84 4.12 3.97
C GLU A 43 2.94 5.65 4.06
N GLU A 44 3.74 6.17 5.00
CA GLU A 44 3.97 7.61 5.16
C GLU A 44 4.59 8.22 3.89
N LEU A 45 5.59 7.56 3.29
CA LEU A 45 6.22 8.03 2.06
C LEU A 45 5.25 8.01 0.86
N MET A 46 4.44 6.97 0.74
CA MET A 46 3.43 6.87 -0.33
C MET A 46 2.37 7.97 -0.22
N GLU A 47 1.92 8.28 1.00
CA GLU A 47 0.94 9.34 1.26
C GLU A 47 1.54 10.73 1.02
N THR A 48 2.69 11.02 1.63
CA THR A 48 3.34 12.34 1.54
C THR A 48 3.78 12.70 0.13
N GLN A 49 4.16 11.72 -0.69
CA GLN A 49 4.54 11.94 -2.10
C GLN A 49 3.34 11.89 -3.07
N GLY A 50 2.14 11.58 -2.59
CA GLY A 50 0.92 11.55 -3.42
C GLY A 50 1.03 10.55 -4.58
N VAL A 51 1.57 9.37 -4.31
CA VAL A 51 1.98 8.44 -5.36
C VAL A 51 0.79 7.92 -6.17
N ASN A 52 0.93 8.02 -7.50
CA ASN A 52 0.04 7.34 -8.42
C ASN A 52 0.39 5.85 -8.54
N PHE A 53 -0.29 5.02 -7.75
CA PHE A 53 -0.11 3.56 -7.74
C PHE A 53 -0.56 2.86 -9.04
N LEU A 54 -1.27 3.56 -9.93
CA LEU A 54 -1.67 3.03 -11.24
C LEU A 54 -0.61 3.26 -12.34
N ASP A 55 0.42 4.08 -12.09
CA ASP A 55 1.51 4.28 -13.05
C ASP A 55 2.59 3.20 -12.84
N PRO A 56 2.75 2.24 -13.78
CA PRO A 56 3.77 1.21 -13.67
C PRO A 56 5.20 1.75 -13.80
N ARG A 57 5.38 3.00 -14.23
CA ARG A 57 6.68 3.67 -14.37
C ARG A 57 6.93 4.68 -13.25
N ARG A 58 6.11 4.68 -12.20
CA ARG A 58 6.31 5.56 -11.05
C ARG A 58 7.72 5.36 -10.47
N PRO A 59 8.39 6.43 -10.01
CA PRO A 59 9.63 6.30 -9.27
C PRO A 59 9.40 5.57 -7.93
N SER A 60 10.48 4.97 -7.42
CA SER A 60 10.50 4.40 -6.06
C SER A 60 10.33 5.50 -5.02
N VAL A 61 9.63 5.20 -3.93
CA VAL A 61 9.57 6.09 -2.76
C VAL A 61 10.66 5.82 -1.71
N ALA A 62 11.33 4.67 -1.81
CA ALA A 62 12.47 4.28 -0.97
C ALA A 62 13.75 5.03 -1.30
#